data_AF-A0A821XRE7-F1
#
_entry.id   AF-A0A821XRE7-F1
#
_cell.length_a   1.000
_cell.length_b   1.000
_cell.length_c   1.000
_cell.angle_alpha   90.00
_cell.angle_beta   90.00
_cell.angle_gamma   90.00
#
_symmetry.space_group_name_H-M   'P 1'
#
loop_
_entity.id
_entity.type
_entity.pdbx_description
1 polymer ?
#
loop_
_entity_poly.entity_id
_entity_poly.type
_entity_poly.pdbx_seq_one_letter_code
_entity_poly.pdbx_strand_id
1 'polypeptide(L)' 'MDCTKGVQYLNEIKDSCIAGFQWATKEGVLAEENVRGVRFDIHDVTLHADAIHRGGGQIIPTARRV' A
#
# COMPACT_ATOMS: atom_id res chain seq x y z
N MET A 1 2.47 -8.72 3.41
CA MET A 1 1.43 -9.72 3.64
C MET A 1 0.15 -9.02 4.06
N ASP A 2 -1.01 -9.59 3.75
CA ASP A 2 -2.26 -9.16 4.39
C ASP A 2 -2.40 -9.91 5.72
N CYS A 3 -2.43 -9.16 6.82
CA CYS A 3 -2.62 -9.67 8.18
C CYS A 3 -3.89 -9.11 8.83
N THR A 4 -4.75 -8.46 8.04
CA THR A 4 -5.99 -7.83 8.50
C THR A 4 -7.06 -8.86 8.83
N LYS A 5 -8.12 -8.43 9.55
CA LYS A 5 -9.28 -9.28 9.87
C LYS A 5 -10.57 -8.51 9.64
N GLY A 6 -11.43 -9.03 8.76
CA GLY A 6 -12.78 -8.50 8.55
C GLY A 6 -12.84 -7.13 7.87
N VAL A 7 -11.78 -6.73 7.16
CA VAL A 7 -11.74 -5.46 6.43
C VAL A 7 -12.56 -5.56 5.15
N GLN A 8 -13.62 -4.75 5.06
CA GLN A 8 -14.41 -4.64 3.85
C GLN A 8 -13.62 -3.89 2.76
N TYR A 9 -13.80 -4.30 1.50
CA TYR A 9 -13.20 -3.68 0.30
C TYR A 9 -11.67 -3.79 0.15
N LEU A 10 -10.97 -4.50 1.04
CA LEU A 10 -9.51 -4.62 1.01
C LEU A 10 -8.96 -5.12 -0.34
N ASN A 11 -9.65 -6.10 -0.94
CA ASN A 11 -9.25 -6.66 -2.22
C ASN A 11 -9.25 -5.63 -3.37
N GLU A 12 -10.04 -4.56 -3.27
CA GLU A 12 -10.13 -3.54 -4.31
C GLU A 12 -8.92 -2.61 -4.34
N ILE A 13 -8.24 -2.44 -3.21
CA ILE A 13 -7.06 -1.57 -3.11
C ILE A 13 -5.75 -2.35 -3.23
N LYS A 14 -5.81 -3.68 -3.30
CA LYS A 14 -4.64 -4.57 -3.27
C LYS A 14 -3.61 -4.22 -4.33
N ASP A 15 -4.03 -4.02 -5.58
CA ASP A 15 -3.12 -3.70 -6.68
C ASP A 15 -2.45 -2.33 -6.49
N SER A 16 -3.19 -1.37 -5.93
CA SER A 16 -2.65 -0.05 -5.59
C SER A 16 -1.64 -0.13 -4.44
N CYS A 17 -1.88 -0.96 -3.42
CA CYS A 17 -0.91 -1.22 -2.37
C CYS A 17 0.36 -1.89 -2.91
N ILE A 18 0.22 -2.85 -3.83
CA ILE A 18 1.36 -3.49 -4.50
C ILE A 18 2.17 -2.47 -5.30
N ALA A 19 1.52 -1.58 -6.04
CA ALA A 19 2.19 -0.51 -6.78
C ALA A 19 2.95 0.45 -5.84
N GLY A 20 2.35 0.85 -4.71
CA GLY A 20 3.01 1.65 -3.68
C GLY A 20 4.25 0.97 -3.10
N PHE A 21 4.16 -0.33 -2.79
CA PHE A 21 5.29 -1.13 -2.29
C PHE A 21 6.41 -1.27 -3.33
N GLN A 22 6.07 -1.52 -4.60
CA GLN A 22 7.05 -1.57 -5.68
C GLN A 22 7.79 -0.24 -5.85
N TRP A 23 7.09 0.88 -5.65
CA TRP A 23 7.74 2.19 -5.67
C TRP A 23 8.67 2.37 -4.49
N ALA A 24 8.18 2.13 -3.27
CA ALA A 24 8.97 2.27 -2.04
C ALA A 24 10.24 1.38 -2.04
N THR A 25 10.21 0.24 -2.72
CA THR A 25 11.36 -0.67 -2.81
C THR A 25 12.32 -0.37 -3.97
N LYS A 26 11.88 0.34 -5.02
CA LYS A 26 12.77 0.79 -6.10
C LYS A 26 13.54 2.06 -5.73
N GLU A 27 12.92 2.95 -4.96
CA GLU A 27 13.48 4.23 -4.54
C GLU A 27 13.43 4.32 -3.01
N GLY A 28 14.43 3.78 -2.33
CA GLY A 28 14.50 3.77 -0.87
C GLY A 28 14.60 5.18 -0.27
N VAL A 29 14.03 5.38 0.91
CA VAL A 29 13.90 6.72 1.53
C VAL A 29 15.23 7.41 1.89
N LEU A 30 16.30 6.65 2.10
CA LEU A 30 17.60 7.22 2.53
C LEU A 30 18.43 7.78 1.37
N ALA A 31 18.42 7.10 0.22
CA ALA A 31 19.34 7.38 -0.88
C ALA A 31 18.77 7.01 -2.26
N GLU A 32 17.46 6.77 -2.37
CA GLU A 32 16.77 6.39 -3.61
C GLU A 32 17.29 5.09 -4.26
N GLU A 33 17.96 4.24 -3.49
CA GLU A 33 18.46 2.95 -3.97
C GLU A 33 17.44 1.82 -3.77
N ASN A 34 17.62 0.74 -4.53
CA ASN A 34 16.80 -0.47 -4.43
C ASN A 34 16.89 -1.08 -3.01
N VAL A 35 15.75 -1.15 -2.33
CA VAL A 35 15.59 -1.78 -1.02
C VAL A 35 15.50 -3.30 -1.19
N ARG A 36 16.19 -4.05 -0.33
CA ARG A 36 16.19 -5.52 -0.30
C ARG A 36 16.02 -6.04 1.12
N GLY A 37 15.55 -7.29 1.24
CA GLY A 37 15.41 -7.96 2.55
C GLY A 37 14.28 -7.42 3.44
N VAL A 38 13.31 -6.72 2.85
CA VAL A 38 12.19 -6.12 3.58
C VAL A 38 10.88 -6.88 3.36
N ARG A 39 10.03 -6.89 4.39
CA ARG A 39 8.67 -7.41 4.35
C ARG A 39 7.71 -6.35 4.88
N PHE A 40 6.64 -6.11 4.15
CA PHE A 40 5.60 -5.12 4.51
C PHE A 40 4.33 -5.87 4.86
N ASP A 41 3.79 -5.68 6.06
CA ASP A 41 2.58 -6.35 6.54
C ASP A 41 1.47 -5.32 6.76
N ILE A 42 0.28 -5.57 6.20
CA ILE A 42 -0.90 -4.74 6.39
C ILE A 42 -1.64 -5.31 7.60
N HIS A 43 -1.61 -4.57 8.71
CA HIS A 43 -2.24 -4.99 9.95
C HIS A 43 -3.69 -4.53 10.07
N ASP A 44 -4.00 -3.33 9.59
CA ASP A 44 -5.34 -2.76 9.60
C ASP A 44 -5.46 -1.66 8.54
N VAL A 45 -6.68 -1.39 8.08
CA VAL A 45 -6.99 -0.26 7.20
C VAL A 45 -8.41 0.25 7.45
N THR A 46 -8.60 1.55 7.28
CA THR A 46 -9.93 2.16 7.21
C THR A 46 -10.16 2.66 5.79
N LEU A 47 -11.22 2.17 5.14
CA LEU A 47 -11.53 2.50 3.74
C LEU A 47 -12.85 3.25 3.65
N HIS A 48 -12.88 4.23 2.75
CA HIS A 48 -14.11 4.92 2.41
C HIS A 48 -15.08 3.95 1.72
N ALA A 49 -16.38 4.03 2.01
CA ALA A 49 -17.40 3.12 1.49
C ALA A 49 -17.56 3.23 -0.04
N ASP A 50 -17.53 4.45 -0.57
CA ASP A 50 -17.62 4.69 -2.02
C ASP A 50 -16.29 4.48 -2.73
N ALA A 51 -16.31 3.70 -3.82
CA ALA A 51 -15.13 3.33 -4.59
C ALA A 51 -14.38 4.53 -5.21
N ILE A 52 -15.09 5.61 -5.53
CA ILE A 52 -14.49 6.83 -6.10
C ILE A 52 -13.47 7.50 -5.16
N HIS A 53 -13.53 7.19 -3.86
CA HIS A 53 -12.66 7.74 -2.83
C HIS A 53 -11.54 6.79 -2.39
N ARG A 54 -11.32 5.69 -3.12
CA ARG A 54 -10.22 4.74 -2.89
C ARG A 54 -9.51 4.32 -4.17
N GLY A 55 -9.38 5.27 -5.10
CA GLY A 55 -8.66 5.05 -6.37
C GLY A 55 -7.14 5.03 -6.20
N GLY A 56 -6.42 4.55 -7.22
CA GLY A 56 -4.95 4.42 -7.17
C GLY A 56 -4.22 5.73 -6.85
N GLY A 57 -4.73 6.88 -7.33
CA GLY A 57 -4.16 8.20 -7.02
C GLY A 57 -4.21 8.58 -5.53
N GLN A 58 -5.07 7.95 -4.74
CA GLN A 58 -5.19 8.15 -3.29
C GLN A 58 -4.44 7.07 -2.51
N ILE A 59 -4.56 5.81 -2.95
CA ILE A 59 -3.99 4.66 -2.24
C ILE A 59 -2.47 4.57 -2.44
N ILE A 60 -1.96 4.75 -3.67
CA ILE A 60 -0.52 4.56 -3.98
C ILE A 60 0.36 5.51 -3.17
N PRO A 61 0.09 6.83 -3.10
CA PRO A 61 0.92 7.74 -2.30
C PRO A 61 0.85 7.43 -0.81
N THR A 62 -0.33 7.00 -0.33
CA THR A 62 -0.53 6.60 1.06
C THR A 62 0.27 5.34 1.40
N ALA A 63 0.26 4.33 0.52
CA ALA A 63 1.02 3.09 0.69
C ALA A 63 2.53 3.26 0.50
N ARG A 64 2.98 4.29 -0.24
CA ARG A 64 4.42 4.61 -0.38
C ARG A 64 4.97 5.30 0.87
N ARG A 65 4.18 6.17 1.53
CA ARG A 65 4.62 6.96 2.68
C ARG A 65 4.95 6.05 3.87
N VAL A 66 6.22 5.69 4.00
CA VAL A 66 6.87 5.11 5.17
C VAL A 66 8.26 5.69 5.35
#